data_AF-A0A0M3KA36-F1
#
_entry.id   AF-A0A0M3KA36-F1
#
_cell.length_a   1.000
_cell.length_b   1.000
_cell.length_c   1.000
_cell.angle_alpha   90.00
_cell.angle_beta   90.00
_cell.angle_gamma   90.00
#
_symmetry.space_group_name_H-M   'P 1'
#
loop_
_entity.id
_entity.type
_entity.pdbx_description
1 polymer ?
#
loop_
_entity_poly.entity_id
_entity_poly.type
_entity_poly.pdbx_seq_one_letter_code
_entity_poly.pdbx_strand_id
1 'polypeptide(L)'
;MYLKYYLDDRGKRVYTFQEFDPSGNPTKSAHPARFSPEDQFSQYRIITKKRFGLLLADQATANQPNILESEKSFGHSKKIKSEPK
;
A
#
# COMPACT_ATOMS: atom_id res chain seq x y z
N MET A 1 -24.05 -3.79 10.57
CA MET A 1 -23.55 -4.98 11.29
C MET A 1 -23.34 -4.59 12.73
N TYR A 2 -23.94 -5.32 13.68
CA TYR A 2 -23.95 -4.91 15.08
C TYR A 2 -22.64 -5.19 15.80
N LEU A 3 -21.88 -6.19 15.36
CA LEU A 3 -20.62 -6.54 16.01
C LEU A 3 -19.55 -5.47 15.74
N LYS A 4 -19.07 -4.88 16.83
CA LYS A 4 -18.01 -3.86 16.85
C LYS A 4 -16.81 -4.39 17.65
N TYR A 5 -15.68 -3.70 17.59
CA TYR A 5 -14.50 -4.00 18.39
C TYR A 5 -13.68 -2.74 18.72
N TYR A 6 -12.88 -2.84 19.76
CA TYR A 6 -11.77 -1.94 20.05
C TYR A 6 -10.47 -2.74 20.24
N LEU A 7 -9.33 -2.06 20.31
CA LEU A 7 -8.03 -2.68 20.53
C LEU A 7 -7.64 -2.51 22.00
N ASP A 8 -7.19 -3.58 22.66
CA ASP A 8 -6.57 -3.47 23.98
C ASP A 8 -5.12 -2.97 23.87
N ASP A 9 -4.46 -2.79 25.01
CA ASP A 9 -3.08 -2.31 25.10
C ASP A 9 -2.05 -3.23 24.40
N ARG A 10 -2.40 -4.51 24.20
CA ARG A 10 -1.60 -5.50 23.47
C ARG A 10 -1.95 -5.55 21.97
N GLY A 11 -2.85 -4.69 21.51
CA GLY A 11 -3.34 -4.66 20.14
C GLY A 11 -4.30 -5.79 19.79
N LYS A 12 -4.85 -6.51 20.78
CA LYS A 12 -5.83 -7.57 20.54
C LYS A 12 -7.23 -6.97 20.37
N ARG A 13 -8.02 -7.52 19.44
CA ARG A 13 -9.42 -7.11 19.26
C ARG A 13 -10.28 -7.64 20.41
N VAL A 14 -11.00 -6.73 21.07
CA VAL A 14 -12.05 -7.05 22.03
C VAL A 14 -13.40 -6.69 21.41
N TYR A 15 -14.29 -7.67 21.28
CA TYR A 15 -15.57 -7.52 20.60
C TYR A 15 -16.65 -7.01 21.55
N THR A 16 -17.53 -6.16 21.03
CA THR A 16 -18.63 -5.55 21.78
C THR A 16 -19.77 -5.15 20.84
N PHE A 17 -20.95 -4.91 21.40
CA PHE A 17 -22.08 -4.29 20.71
C PHE A 17 -22.24 -2.80 21.06
N GLN A 18 -21.46 -2.30 22.02
CA GLN A 18 -21.48 -0.91 22.46
C GLN A 18 -20.82 0.01 21.44
N GLU A 19 -21.23 1.28 21.41
CA GLU A 19 -20.68 2.26 20.48
C GLU A 19 -19.33 2.82 20.92
N PHE A 20 -19.09 2.84 22.23
CA PHE A 20 -17.87 3.37 22.84
C PHE A 20 -17.12 2.27 23.58
N ASP A 21 -15.79 2.40 23.62
CA ASP A 21 -14.93 1.57 24.45
C ASP A 21 -14.99 2.03 25.94
N PRO A 22 -14.40 1.27 26.88
CA PRO A 22 -14.36 1.66 28.30
C PRO A 22 -13.65 3.00 28.58
N SER A 23 -12.83 3.48 27.64
CA SER A 23 -12.09 4.74 27.70
C SER A 23 -12.83 5.90 27.02
N GLY A 24 -14.01 5.66 26.44
CA GLY A 24 -14.82 6.65 25.73
C GLY A 24 -14.50 6.83 24.24
N ASN A 25 -13.58 6.07 23.63
CA ASN A 25 -13.31 6.15 22.20
C ASN A 25 -14.36 5.39 21.37
N PRO A 26 -14.65 5.82 20.15
CA PRO A 26 -15.59 5.12 19.28
C PRO A 26 -15.05 3.76 18.82
N THR A 27 -15.91 2.75 18.91
CA THR A 27 -15.63 1.39 18.45
C THR A 27 -15.69 1.26 16.92
N LYS A 28 -14.99 0.26 16.38
CA LYS A 28 -14.88 0.00 14.93
C LYS A 28 -15.76 -1.20 14.54
N SER A 29 -16.29 -1.20 13.31
CA SER A 29 -17.01 -2.37 12.78
C SER A 29 -16.09 -3.59 12.72
N ALA A 30 -16.53 -4.72 13.26
CA ALA A 30 -15.79 -5.99 13.19
C ALA A 30 -15.77 -6.59 11.78
N HIS A 31 -16.63 -6.10 10.90
CA HIS A 31 -16.78 -6.61 9.54
C HIS A 31 -16.07 -5.70 8.54
N PRO A 32 -15.39 -6.28 7.53
CA PRO A 32 -14.74 -5.51 6.49
C PRO A 32 -15.77 -4.80 5.59
N ALA A 33 -15.32 -3.81 4.83
CA ALA A 33 -16.14 -3.18 3.80
C ALA A 33 -16.55 -4.22 2.74
N ARG A 34 -17.79 -4.09 2.23
CA ARG A 34 -18.31 -5.00 1.20
C ARG A 34 -17.49 -4.86 -0.09
N PHE A 35 -17.09 -5.99 -0.66
CA PHE A 35 -16.48 -6.01 -1.99
C PHE A 35 -17.53 -5.75 -3.08
N SER A 36 -17.18 -4.91 -4.05
CA SER A 36 -17.98 -4.66 -5.25
C SER A 36 -17.06 -4.70 -6.46
N PRO A 37 -17.36 -5.49 -7.50
CA PRO A 37 -16.50 -5.58 -8.69
C PRO A 37 -16.31 -4.23 -9.39
N GLU A 38 -17.38 -3.43 -9.49
CA GLU A 38 -17.37 -2.16 -10.21
C GLU A 38 -16.70 -1.00 -9.45
N ASP A 39 -16.58 -1.09 -8.12
CA ASP A 39 -16.11 -0.04 -7.21
C ASP A 39 -15.57 1.26 -7.86
N GLN A 40 -16.49 2.20 -8.11
CA GLN A 40 -16.25 3.44 -8.85
C GLN A 40 -15.18 4.32 -8.19
N PHE A 41 -14.96 4.17 -6.88
CA PHE A 41 -13.99 4.95 -6.11
C PHE A 41 -12.65 4.24 -5.89
N SER A 42 -12.41 3.13 -6.60
CA SER A 42 -11.17 2.37 -6.55
C SER A 42 -9.92 3.21 -6.82
N GLN A 43 -9.98 4.13 -7.79
CA GLN A 43 -8.88 5.06 -8.13
C GLN A 43 -8.51 5.95 -6.93
N TYR A 44 -9.50 6.55 -6.27
CA TYR A 44 -9.27 7.41 -5.09
C TYR A 44 -8.70 6.64 -3.91
N ARG A 45 -9.11 5.38 -3.72
CA ARG A 45 -8.52 4.49 -2.71
C ARG A 45 -7.03 4.25 -3.00
N ILE A 46 -6.67 3.97 -4.25
CA ILE A 46 -5.27 3.73 -4.65
C ILE A 46 -4.44 4.99 -4.42
N ILE A 47 -4.90 6.16 -4.87
CA ILE A 47 -4.21 7.45 -4.68
C ILE A 47 -3.99 7.72 -3.19
N THR A 48 -5.00 7.51 -2.36
CA THR A 48 -4.89 7.73 -0.91
C THR A 48 -3.89 6.76 -0.27
N LYS A 49 -3.91 5.47 -0.64
CA LYS A 49 -2.92 4.51 -0.15
C LYS A 49 -1.49 4.88 -0.56
N LYS A 50 -1.28 5.35 -1.80
CA LYS A 50 0.03 5.82 -2.28
C LYS A 50 0.53 7.03 -1.48
N ARG A 51 -0.32 8.04 -1.27
CA ARG A 51 0.05 9.26 -0.51
C ARG A 51 0.56 8.96 0.90
N PHE A 52 0.03 7.93 1.56
CA PHE A 52 0.41 7.54 2.91
C PHE A 52 1.41 6.36 2.96
N GLY A 53 1.97 5.91 1.83
CA GLY A 53 2.92 4.78 1.80
C GLY A 53 2.30 3.43 2.23
N LEU A 54 0.98 3.30 2.15
CA LEU A 54 0.21 2.11 2.55
C LEU A 54 -0.06 1.17 1.38
N LEU A 55 0.44 1.48 0.18
CA LEU A 55 0.30 0.60 -0.98
C LEU A 55 1.35 -0.52 -0.88
N LEU A 56 0.90 -1.77 -0.76
CA LEU A 56 1.76 -2.95 -0.58
C LEU A 56 2.82 -3.12 -1.69
N ALA A 57 2.51 -2.72 -2.93
CA ALA A 57 3.45 -2.80 -4.05
C ALA A 57 4.70 -1.92 -3.83
N ASP A 58 4.57 -0.79 -3.14
CA ASP A 58 5.69 0.12 -2.86
C ASP A 58 6.56 -0.37 -1.69
N GLN A 59 6.04 -1.25 -0.82
CA GLN A 59 6.81 -1.81 0.30
C GLN A 59 7.73 -2.96 -0.13
N ALA A 60 7.41 -3.67 -1.22
CA ALA A 60 8.30 -4.68 -1.80
C ALA A 60 9.54 -4.04 -2.46
N THR A 61 9.41 -2.82 -2.99
CA THR A 61 10.52 -2.07 -3.62
C THR A 61 11.34 -1.26 -2.62
N ALA A 62 10.76 -0.87 -1.47
CA ALA A 62 11.49 -0.17 -0.40
C ALA A 62 12.61 -1.00 0.25
N ASN A 63 12.56 -2.34 0.13
CA ASN A 63 13.59 -3.26 0.65
C ASN A 63 14.55 -3.78 -0.44
N GLN A 64 14.51 -3.23 -1.65
CA GLN A 64 15.49 -3.51 -2.71
C GLN A 64 16.48 -2.34 -2.77
N PRO A 65 17.81 -2.55 -2.66
CA PRO A 65 18.77 -1.48 -2.88
C PRO A 65 18.60 -0.97 -4.32
N ASN A 66 18.43 0.35 -4.48
CA ASN A 66 18.27 1.00 -5.79
C ASN A 66 19.42 0.62 -6.74
N ILE A 67 19.13 -0.22 -7.75
CA ILE A 67 20.07 -0.64 -8.80
C ILE A 67 20.25 0.46 -9.89
N LEU A 68 19.74 1.67 -9.68
CA LEU A 68 19.71 2.72 -10.70
C LEU A 68 20.97 3.61 -10.77
N GLU A 69 22.03 3.31 -10.01
CA GLU A 69 23.30 4.05 -10.09
C GLU A 69 24.40 3.36 -10.91
N SER A 70 24.26 2.08 -11.28
CA SER A 70 25.34 1.34 -11.97
C SER A 70 25.39 1.49 -13.50
N GLU A 71 24.34 2.01 -14.16
CA GLU A 71 24.27 2.01 -15.64
C GLU A 71 24.79 3.30 -16.32
N LYS A 72 25.22 4.32 -15.57
CA LYS A 72 25.75 5.57 -16.17
C LYS A 72 27.21 5.49 -16.67
N SER A 73 27.84 4.31 -16.69
CA SER A 73 29.28 4.18 -16.94
C SER A 73 29.69 3.31 -18.15
N PHE A 74 28.79 2.96 -19.08
CA PHE A 74 29.22 2.31 -20.34
C PHE A 74 29.06 3.23 -21.54
N GLY A 75 30.21 3.72 -22.00
CA GLY A 75 30.37 4.77 -23.00
C GLY A 75 29.89 4.38 -24.39
N HIS A 76 29.43 5.41 -25.08
CA HIS A 76 28.99 5.42 -26.46
C HIS A 76 30.19 5.15 -27.40
N SER A 77 30.41 3.91 -27.84
CA SER A 77 31.40 3.61 -28.89
C SER A 77 30.79 3.78 -30.28
N LYS A 78 31.34 4.74 -31.03
CA LYS A 78 31.00 5.11 -32.41
C LYS A 78 30.92 3.90 -33.35
N LYS A 79 29.86 3.81 -34.17
CA LYS A 79 29.74 2.87 -35.30
C LYS A 79 30.81 3.16 -36.35
N ILE A 80 31.66 2.19 -36.65
CA ILE A 80 32.54 2.21 -37.82
C ILE A 80 31.74 1.63 -39.00
N LYS A 81 31.53 2.44 -40.04
CA LYS A 81 31.01 1.98 -41.34
C LYS A 81 32.14 1.26 -42.08
N SER A 82 31.94 0.02 -42.49
CA SER A 82 32.81 -0.67 -43.45
C SER A 82 32.16 -0.64 -44.84
N GLU A 83 32.83 -0.01 -45.79
CA GLU A 83 32.49 -0.01 -47.22
C GLU A 83 32.85 -1.34 -47.90
N PRO A 84 32.19 -1.72 -49.01
CA PRO A 84 32.40 -2.99 -49.68
C PRO A 84 33.57 -2.94 -50.68
N LYS A 85 34.27 -4.06 -50.83
CA LYS A 85 35.07 -4.42 -52.01
C LYS A 85 34.80 -5.88 -52.36
#